data_AF-A0A8S3J3W3-F1
#
_entry.id   AF-A0A8S3J3W3-F1
#
_cell.length_a   1.000
_cell.length_b   1.000
_cell.length_c   1.000
_cell.angle_alpha   90.00
_cell.angle_beta   90.00
_cell.angle_gamma   90.00
#
_symmetry.space_group_name_H-M   'P 1'
#
loop_
_entity.id
_entity.type
_entity.pdbx_description
1 polymer ?
#
loop_
_entity_poly.entity_id
_entity_poly.type
_entity_poly.pdbx_seq_one_letter_code
_entity_poly.pdbx_strand_id
1 'polypeptide(L)'
;MAIRSKVNVMSQPLRKFALVIGIGDYESGEKLNNTQKDARDMLVKLDRMDFISDGPKLDLTCEEMKMALVNYEHSVREGDIVLFYFAGHGTQWE
;
A
#
# COMPACT_ATOMS: atom_id res chain seq x y z
N MET A 1 -48.06 2.21 -13.41
CA MET A 1 -47.11 3.13 -14.05
C MET A 1 -46.70 4.18 -13.02
N ALA A 2 -45.55 3.99 -12.35
CA ALA A 2 -44.90 5.05 -11.57
C ALA A 2 -43.44 4.63 -11.23
N ILE A 3 -42.51 5.27 -11.94
CA ILE A 3 -41.17 5.71 -11.54
C ILE A 3 -40.23 4.68 -10.89
N ARG A 4 -39.50 3.93 -11.73
CA ARG A 4 -38.16 3.45 -11.36
C ARG A 4 -37.25 4.67 -11.23
N SER A 5 -36.90 5.05 -10.02
CA SER A 5 -35.85 6.03 -9.74
C SER A 5 -34.58 5.60 -10.45
N LYS A 6 -34.16 6.33 -11.49
CA LYS A 6 -32.80 6.20 -12.04
C LYS A 6 -31.86 6.66 -10.94
N VAL A 7 -31.24 5.71 -10.25
CA VAL A 7 -30.05 5.99 -9.45
C VAL A 7 -29.01 6.51 -10.44
N ASN A 8 -28.80 7.82 -10.44
CA ASN A 8 -27.68 8.41 -11.15
C ASN A 8 -26.44 8.13 -10.31
N VAL A 9 -25.85 6.95 -10.48
CA VAL A 9 -24.52 6.66 -9.94
C VAL A 9 -23.56 7.47 -10.79
N MET A 10 -23.34 8.73 -10.42
CA MET A 10 -22.14 9.43 -10.83
C MET A 10 -20.98 8.64 -10.23
N SER A 11 -20.35 7.77 -11.03
CA SER A 11 -19.17 7.03 -10.61
C SER A 11 -18.11 8.06 -10.27
N GLN A 12 -17.93 8.34 -8.98
CA GLN A 12 -16.72 9.01 -8.53
C GLN A 12 -15.54 8.15 -9.00
N PRO A 13 -14.46 8.76 -9.54
CA PRO A 13 -13.29 7.98 -9.89
C PRO A 13 -12.81 7.21 -8.66
N LEU A 14 -12.65 5.90 -8.80
CA LEU A 14 -12.18 5.01 -7.72
C LEU A 14 -10.82 5.52 -7.26
N ARG A 15 -10.70 5.89 -5.98
CA ARG A 15 -9.41 6.31 -5.44
C ARG A 15 -8.54 5.07 -5.32
N LYS A 16 -7.31 5.17 -5.81
CA LYS A 16 -6.32 4.11 -5.71
C LYS A 16 -5.37 4.48 -4.58
N PHE A 17 -5.23 3.63 -3.58
CA PHE A 17 -4.34 3.83 -2.44
C PHE A 17 -3.27 2.75 -2.41
N ALA A 18 -2.04 3.15 -2.13
CA ALA A 18 -0.91 2.24 -2.01
C ALA A 18 -0.14 2.45 -0.71
N LEU A 19 0.23 1.35 -0.06
CA LEU A 19 1.24 1.28 0.97
C LEU A 19 2.41 0.44 0.44
N VAL A 20 3.61 1.03 0.45
CA VAL A 20 4.82 0.41 -0.10
C VAL A 20 5.88 0.37 0.99
N ILE A 21 6.31 -0.84 1.37
CA ILE A 21 7.28 -1.07 2.44
C ILE A 21 8.49 -1.83 1.88
N GLY A 22 9.70 -1.38 2.20
CA GLY A 22 10.95 -2.08 1.91
C GLY A 22 11.82 -2.18 3.15
N ILE A 23 12.09 -3.40 3.63
CA ILE A 23 12.95 -3.64 4.81
C ILE A 23 14.13 -4.50 4.38
N GLY A 24 15.34 -3.98 4.54
CA GLY A 24 16.59 -4.66 4.22
C GLY A 24 17.63 -4.59 5.33
N ASP A 25 17.56 -3.57 6.20
CA ASP A 25 18.48 -3.37 7.31
C ASP A 25 18.01 -4.06 8.60
N TYR A 26 17.88 -5.38 8.55
CA TYR A 26 17.49 -6.17 9.73
C TYR A 26 18.59 -6.19 10.79
N GLU A 27 18.22 -6.05 12.06
CA GLU A 27 19.15 -6.14 13.20
C GLU A 27 19.81 -7.52 13.31
N SER A 28 19.12 -8.56 12.86
CA SER A 28 19.58 -9.95 12.89
C SER A 28 19.35 -10.63 11.54
N GLY A 29 20.28 -11.51 11.16
CA GLY A 29 20.24 -12.24 9.88
C GLY A 29 20.96 -11.52 8.74
N GLU A 30 20.73 -11.99 7.51
CA GLU A 30 21.33 -11.40 6.30
C GLU A 30 20.57 -10.13 5.90
N LYS A 31 21.31 -9.05 5.64
CA LYS A 31 20.75 -7.79 5.13
C LYS A 31 20.44 -7.89 3.64
N LEU A 32 19.33 -7.29 3.22
CA LEU A 32 18.91 -7.28 1.82
C LEU A 32 19.19 -5.92 1.19
N ASN A 33 20.13 -5.86 0.24
CA ASN A 33 20.60 -4.60 -0.34
C ASN A 33 19.61 -3.94 -1.31
N ASN A 34 18.66 -4.70 -1.87
CA ASN A 34 17.81 -4.24 -2.97
C ASN A 34 16.41 -3.77 -2.54
N THR A 35 15.96 -4.10 -1.34
CA THR A 35 14.57 -3.89 -0.90
C THR A 35 14.17 -2.41 -0.92
N GLN A 36 15.07 -1.50 -0.51
CA GLN A 36 14.81 -0.07 -0.61
C GLN A 36 14.68 0.41 -2.07
N LYS A 37 15.48 -0.14 -2.97
CA LYS A 37 15.41 0.18 -4.41
C LYS A 37 14.09 -0.33 -4.99
N ASP A 38 13.72 -1.56 -4.66
CA ASP A 38 12.48 -2.18 -5.13
C ASP A 38 11.23 -1.41 -4.64
N ALA A 39 11.22 -0.98 -3.37
CA ALA A 39 10.16 -0.13 -2.83
C ALA A 39 10.06 1.22 -3.57
N ARG A 40 11.19 1.90 -3.83
CA ARG A 40 11.21 3.16 -4.60
C ARG A 40 10.73 2.95 -6.04
N ASP A 41 11.20 1.91 -6.71
CA ASP A 41 10.81 1.58 -8.09
C ASP A 41 9.33 1.23 -8.18
N MET A 42 8.78 0.54 -7.18
CA MET A 42 7.35 0.26 -7.14
C MET A 42 6.51 1.50 -6.90
N LEU A 43 6.94 2.39 -6.01
CA LEU A 43 6.23 3.65 -5.78
C LEU A 43 6.11 4.46 -7.09
N VAL A 44 7.18 4.56 -7.88
CA VAL A 44 7.18 5.25 -9.17
C VAL A 44 6.20 4.62 -10.17
N LYS A 45 6.08 3.28 -10.16
CA LYS A 45 5.11 2.60 -11.04
C LYS A 45 3.67 2.85 -10.59
N LEU A 46 3.42 2.83 -9.29
CA LEU A 46 2.09 3.04 -8.72
C LEU A 46 1.63 4.50 -8.89
N ASP A 47 2.53 5.46 -8.74
CA ASP A 47 2.29 6.87 -9.02
C ASP A 47 1.82 7.10 -10.48
N ARG A 48 2.50 6.48 -11.46
CA ARG A 48 2.08 6.50 -12.88
C ARG A 48 0.71 5.86 -13.14
N MET A 49 0.17 5.10 -12.19
CA MET A 49 -1.13 4.47 -12.25
C MET A 49 -2.17 5.20 -11.37
N ASP A 50 -1.86 6.42 -10.90
CA ASP A 50 -2.69 7.27 -10.04
C ASP A 50 -2.94 6.71 -8.63
N PHE A 51 -2.04 5.86 -8.11
CA PHE A 51 -2.11 5.44 -6.72
C PHE A 51 -1.59 6.54 -5.79
N ILE A 52 -2.43 6.92 -4.83
CA ILE A 52 -2.13 7.82 -3.72
C ILE A 52 -1.30 7.03 -2.69
N SER A 53 -0.15 7.57 -2.31
CA SER A 53 0.73 7.03 -1.27
C SER A 53 1.46 8.16 -0.53
N ASP A 54 2.00 7.87 0.64
CA ASP A 54 2.75 8.82 1.47
C ASP A 54 4.27 8.60 1.40
N GLY A 55 4.74 8.02 0.29
CA GLY A 55 6.13 7.64 0.06
C GLY A 55 6.45 6.18 0.41
N PRO A 56 7.67 5.71 0.10
CA PRO A 56 8.08 4.37 0.48
C PRO A 56 8.47 4.37 1.96
N LYS A 57 7.99 3.38 2.72
CA LYS A 57 8.41 3.16 4.10
C LYS A 57 9.61 2.22 4.12
N LEU A 58 10.73 2.68 4.65
CA LEU A 58 12.00 1.96 4.55
C LEU A 58 12.51 1.58 5.94
N ASP A 59 12.99 0.34 6.06
CA ASP A 59 13.67 -0.19 7.26
C ASP A 59 12.93 0.11 8.57
N LEU A 60 11.60 -0.02 8.52
CA LEU A 60 10.74 0.17 9.67
C LEU A 60 11.03 -0.89 10.74
N THR A 61 11.00 -0.46 12.00
CA THR A 61 10.84 -1.37 13.14
C THR A 61 9.47 -2.07 13.09
N CYS A 62 9.32 -3.12 13.90
CA CYS A 62 8.04 -3.84 14.02
C CYS A 62 6.90 -2.92 14.49
N GLU A 63 7.17 -1.99 15.42
CA GLU A 63 6.17 -1.03 15.90
C GLU A 63 5.77 -0.03 14.82
N GLU A 64 6.74 0.54 14.11
CA GLU A 64 6.47 1.46 13.01
C GLU A 64 5.71 0.79 11.87
N MET A 65 6.01 -0.47 11.56
CA MET A 65 5.28 -1.23 10.54
C MET A 65 3.81 -1.45 10.95
N LYS A 66 3.55 -1.78 12.23
CA LYS A 66 2.18 -1.87 12.76
C LYS A 66 1.44 -0.53 12.64
N MET A 67 2.09 0.57 13.01
CA MET A 67 1.51 1.90 12.89
C MET A 67 1.24 2.29 11.42
N ALA A 68 2.14 1.96 10.51
CA ALA A 68 1.96 2.21 9.08
C ALA A 68 0.74 1.47 8.52
N LEU A 69 0.55 0.21 8.92
CA LEU A 69 -0.61 -0.60 8.54
C LEU A 69 -1.93 -0.01 9.07
N VAL A 70 -1.97 0.36 10.36
CA VAL A 70 -3.16 0.97 10.97
C VAL A 70 -3.51 2.31 10.30
N ASN A 71 -2.53 3.17 10.06
CA ASN A 71 -2.74 4.45 9.40
C ASN A 71 -3.22 4.28 7.95
N TYR A 72 -2.70 3.26 7.27
CA TYR A 72 -3.12 2.92 5.92
C TYR A 72 -4.57 2.42 5.89
N GLU A 73 -4.93 1.50 6.78
CA GLU A 73 -6.31 1.02 6.95
C GLU A 73 -7.30 2.18 7.19
N HIS A 74 -6.96 3.11 8.09
CA HIS A 74 -7.79 4.30 8.36
C HIS A 74 -7.94 5.27 7.18
N SER A 75 -7.02 5.23 6.21
CA SER A 75 -7.06 6.08 5.02
C SER A 75 -7.97 5.54 3.92
N VAL A 76 -8.22 4.23 3.95
CA VAL A 76 -9.07 3.50 3.01
C VAL A 76 -10.55 3.71 3.33
N ARG A 77 -11.37 3.86 2.28
CA ARG A 77 -12.83 3.94 2.35
C ARG A 77 -13.45 2.86 1.46
N GLU A 78 -14.73 2.59 1.70
CA GLU A 78 -15.51 1.71 0.85
C GLU A 78 -15.46 2.17 -0.61
N GLY A 79 -15.13 1.24 -1.52
CA GLY A 79 -14.97 1.52 -2.95
C GLY A 79 -13.57 1.96 -3.37
N ASP A 80 -12.60 2.10 -2.47
CA ASP A 80 -11.22 2.35 -2.89
C ASP A 80 -10.58 1.08 -3.49
N ILE A 81 -9.66 1.29 -4.44
CA ILE A 81 -8.72 0.25 -4.90
C ILE A 81 -7.49 0.35 -3.99
N VAL A 82 -7.15 -0.74 -3.32
CA VAL A 82 -6.10 -0.76 -2.30
C VAL A 82 -5.00 -1.73 -2.72
N LEU A 83 -3.74 -1.30 -2.65
CA LEU A 83 -2.59 -2.15 -2.94
C LEU A 83 -1.54 -2.05 -1.84
N PHE A 84 -1.15 -3.19 -1.29
CA PHE A 84 -0.03 -3.28 -0.36
C PHE A 84 1.14 -3.98 -1.05
N TYR A 85 2.31 -3.36 -1.02
CA TYR A 85 3.56 -3.93 -1.52
C TYR A 85 4.58 -4.02 -0.39
N PHE A 86 5.22 -5.18 -0.28
CA PHE A 86 6.28 -5.44 0.70
C PHE A 86 7.48 -6.10 0.02
N ALA A 87 8.68 -5.55 0.27
CA ALA A 87 9.95 -6.15 -0.09
C ALA A 87 10.79 -6.35 1.17
N GLY A 88 11.09 -7.61 1.52
CA GLY A 88 11.84 -7.95 2.71
C GLY A 88 11.83 -9.45 2.99
N HIS A 89 12.36 -9.86 4.14
CA HIS A 89 12.24 -11.23 4.63
C HIS A 89 10.78 -11.56 4.94
N GLY A 90 10.31 -12.69 4.41
CA GLY A 90 8.99 -13.24 4.66
C GLY A 90 9.09 -14.72 4.96
N THR A 91 8.23 -15.21 5.85
CA THR A 91 8.14 -16.62 6.21
C THR A 91 6.68 -17.07 6.10
N GLN A 92 6.48 -18.32 5.72
CA GLN A 92 5.16 -18.94 5.63
C GLN A 92 5.26 -20.32 6.26
N TRP A 93 4.31 -20.65 7.12
CA TRP A 93 4.13 -21.98 7.68
C TRP A 93 2.74 -22.47 7.29
N GLU A 94 2.65 -23.74 6.88
CA GLU A 94 1.40 -24.45 6.59
C GLU A 94 0.87 -25.17 7.83
#